data_AF-A0A246PR83-F1
#
_entry.id   AF-A0A246PR83-F1
#
_cell.length_a   1.000
_cell.length_b   1.000
_cell.length_c   1.000
_cell.angle_alpha   90.00
_cell.angle_beta   90.00
_cell.angle_gamma   90.00
#
_symmetry.space_group_name_H-M   'P 1'
#
loop_
_entity.id
_entity.type
_entity.pdbx_description
1 polymer ?
#
loop_
_entity_poly.entity_id
_entity_poly.type
_entity_poly.pdbx_seq_one_letter_code
_entity_poly.pdbx_strand_id
1 'polypeptide(L)' 'MARNRNSNQLASHGAQAALDQMKYEIAQEFGVQLGADTSSRANGSVGGEITKRLVAMAEQQLGGGYTR' A
#
# COMPACT_ATOMS: atom_id res chain seq x y z
N MET A 1 16.64 10.99 19.75
CA MET A 1 16.26 10.12 18.62
C MET A 1 15.13 10.78 17.85
N ALA A 2 15.39 11.25 16.63
CA ALA A 2 14.40 11.95 15.81
C ALA A 2 13.35 10.97 15.26
N ARG A 3 12.09 11.15 15.66
CA ARG A 3 10.95 10.40 15.10
C ARG A 3 10.60 11.01 13.75
N ASN A 4 11.19 10.49 12.68
CA ASN A 4 10.79 10.82 11.31
C ASN A 4 9.39 10.25 11.07
N ARG A 5 8.35 11.05 11.33
CA ARG A 5 6.97 10.67 11.03
C ARG A 5 6.79 10.76 9.52
N ASN A 6 6.92 9.63 8.84
CA ASN A 6 6.58 9.52 7.43
C ASN A 6 5.06 9.68 7.29
N SER A 7 4.59 10.89 7.00
CA SER A 7 3.19 11.20 6.73
C SER A 7 2.92 11.01 5.24
N ASN A 8 2.72 9.77 4.80
CA ASN A 8 2.14 9.52 3.48
C ASN A 8 0.64 9.83 3.54
N GLN A 9 0.24 10.99 3.04
CA GLN A 9 -1.16 11.28 2.77
C GLN A 9 -1.56 10.61 1.46
N LEU A 10 -2.82 10.15 1.38
CA LEU A 10 -3.36 9.58 0.16
C LEU A 10 -3.37 10.64 -0.94
N ALA A 11 -2.79 10.32 -2.10
CA ALA A 11 -2.69 11.26 -3.22
C ALA A 11 -4.04 11.50 -3.93
N SER A 12 -5.03 10.64 -3.71
CA SER A 12 -6.33 10.69 -4.39
C SER A 12 -7.49 10.70 -3.39
N HIS A 13 -8.41 11.65 -3.59
CA HIS A 13 -9.64 11.75 -2.81
C HIS A 13 -10.56 10.58 -3.20
N GLY A 14 -11.00 9.80 -2.21
CA GLY A 14 -11.91 8.66 -2.40
C GLY A 14 -11.22 7.29 -2.55
N ALA A 15 -9.89 7.24 -2.72
CA ALA A 15 -9.16 5.97 -2.80
C ALA A 15 -9.10 5.21 -1.45
N GLN A 16 -9.44 5.87 -0.35
CA GLN A 16 -9.26 5.34 1.00
C GLN A 16 -10.00 4.01 1.23
N ALA A 17 -11.27 3.91 0.80
CA ALA A 17 -12.04 2.68 0.98
C ALA A 17 -11.43 1.49 0.25
N ALA A 18 -11.00 1.69 -1.01
CA ALA A 18 -10.36 0.64 -1.81
C ALA A 18 -8.99 0.23 -1.23
N LEU A 19 -8.21 1.21 -0.76
CA LEU A 19 -6.91 0.93 -0.14
C LEU A 19 -7.05 0.26 1.22
N ASP A 20 -8.08 0.59 2.00
CA ASP A 20 -8.37 -0.09 3.26
C ASP A 20 -8.78 -1.54 3.03
N GLN A 21 -9.59 -1.82 2.02
CA GLN A 21 -9.91 -3.20 1.63
C GLN A 21 -8.64 -3.98 1.25
N MET A 22 -7.84 -3.43 0.34
CA MET A 22 -6.58 -4.05 -0.10
C MET A 22 -5.61 -4.27 1.06
N LYS A 23 -5.53 -3.32 2.00
CA LYS A 23 -4.70 -3.44 3.21
C LYS A 23 -5.08 -4.65 4.05
N TYR A 24 -6.37 -4.89 4.29
CA TYR A 24 -6.82 -6.03 5.10
C TYR A 24 -6.66 -7.36 4.35
N GLU A 25 -6.91 -7.38 3.04
CA GLU A 25 -6.67 -8.56 2.19
C GLU A 25 -5.20 -8.98 2.24
N ILE A 26 -4.27 -8.04 2.00
CA ILE A 26 -2.82 -8.31 2.04
C ILE A 26 -2.37 -8.70 3.45
N ALA A 27 -2.89 -8.03 4.49
CA ALA A 27 -2.57 -8.38 5.87
C ALA A 27 -2.95 -9.83 6.18
N GLN A 28 -4.10 -10.30 5.69
CA GLN A 28 -4.53 -11.68 5.81
C GLN A 28 -3.63 -12.63 5.00
N GLU A 29 -3.31 -12.30 3.75
CA GLU A 29 -2.40 -13.10 2.90
C GLU A 29 -1.02 -13.30 3.55
N PHE A 30 -0.50 -12.24 4.21
CA PHE A 30 0.82 -12.27 4.83
C PHE A 30 0.79 -12.79 6.28
N GLY A 31 -0.38 -13.10 6.83
CA GLY A 31 -0.53 -13.50 8.24
C GLY A 31 -0.11 -12.40 9.22
N VAL A 32 -0.21 -11.13 8.84
CA VAL A 32 0.18 -9.98 9.66
C VAL A 32 -1.05 -9.41 10.35
N GLN A 33 -1.03 -9.40 11.68
CA GLN A 33 -1.98 -8.60 12.45
C GLN A 33 -1.48 -7.16 12.51
N LEU A 34 -2.18 -6.21 11.89
CA LEU A 34 -1.78 -4.80 11.92
C LEU A 34 -2.05 -4.20 13.31
N GLY A 35 -1.07 -3.47 13.85
CA GLY A 35 -1.20 -2.87 15.16
C GLY A 35 0.09 -2.25 15.69
N ALA A 36 -0.03 -1.51 16.80
CA ALA A 36 1.11 -0.87 17.44
C ALA A 36 2.10 -1.89 18.04
N ASP A 37 1.60 -3.06 18.46
CA ASP A 37 2.40 -4.15 19.03
C ASP A 37 3.10 -5.00 17.96
N THR A 38 2.71 -4.84 16.70
CA THR A 38 3.32 -5.54 15.56
C THR A 38 4.58 -4.83 15.11
N SER A 39 5.61 -5.62 14.76
CA SER A 39 6.89 -5.05 14.33
C SER A 39 6.71 -4.06 13.17
N SER A 40 7.49 -2.98 13.18
CA SER A 40 7.42 -1.96 12.11
C SER A 40 7.68 -2.55 10.74
N ARG A 41 8.50 -3.61 10.65
CA ARG A 41 8.76 -4.33 9.40
C ARG A 41 7.54 -5.11 8.91
N ALA A 42 6.81 -5.79 9.79
CA ALA A 42 5.60 -6.52 9.43
C ALA A 42 4.45 -5.58 9.06
N ASN A 43 4.25 -4.49 9.81
CA ASN A 43 3.30 -3.45 9.38
C ASN A 43 3.71 -2.82 8.03
N GLY A 44 5.02 -2.60 7.84
CA GLY A 44 5.58 -2.03 6.62
C GLY A 44 5.46 -2.93 5.39
N SER A 45 5.51 -4.26 5.55
CA SER A 45 5.41 -5.19 4.41
C SER A 45 4.05 -5.13 3.73
N VAL A 46 2.96 -4.93 4.50
CA VAL A 46 1.61 -4.73 3.96
C VAL A 46 1.55 -3.45 3.10
N GLY A 47 2.08 -2.33 3.60
CA GLY A 47 2.11 -1.06 2.85
C GLY A 47 2.99 -1.12 1.60
N GLY A 48 4.10 -1.86 1.66
CA GLY A 48 4.97 -2.10 0.51
C GLY A 48 4.26 -2.88 -0.60
N GLU A 49 3.50 -3.91 -0.25
CA GLU A 49 2.75 -4.71 -1.22
C GLU A 49 1.58 -3.93 -1.85
N ILE A 50 0.87 -3.09 -1.07
CA ILE A 50 -0.11 -2.14 -1.62
C ILE A 50 0.54 -1.29 -2.72
N THR A 51 1.68 -0.66 -2.40
CA THR A 51 2.40 0.19 -3.36
C THR A 51 2.80 -0.60 -4.60
N LYS A 52 3.30 -1.81 -4.43
CA LYS A 52 3.69 -2.69 -5.54
C LYS A 52 2.52 -3.02 -6.47
N ARG A 53 1.35 -3.38 -5.92
CA ARG A 53 0.15 -3.67 -6.70
C ARG A 53 -0.35 -2.44 -7.45
N LEU A 54 -0.37 -1.28 -6.79
CA LEU A 54 -0.78 -0.02 -7.42
C LEU A 54 0.14 0.37 -8.59
N VAL A 55 1.46 0.24 -8.40
CA VAL A 55 2.43 0.49 -9.48
C VAL A 55 2.22 -0.48 -10.63
N ALA A 56 2.08 -1.79 -10.36
CA ALA A 56 1.81 -2.77 -11.41
C ALA A 56 0.52 -2.48 -12.18
N MET A 57 -0.57 -2.08 -11.50
CA MET A 57 -1.83 -1.67 -12.14
C MET A 57 -1.63 -0.42 -13.01
N ALA A 58 -0.87 0.56 -12.54
CA ALA A 58 -0.54 1.75 -13.32
C ALA A 58 0.33 1.41 -14.53
N GLU A 59 1.34 0.55 -14.38
CA GLU A 59 2.18 0.06 -15.47
C GLU A 59 1.37 -0.67 -16.54
N GLN A 60 0.36 -1.47 -16.15
CA GLN A 60 -0.54 -2.12 -17.11
C GLN A 60 -1.40 -1.12 -17.88
N GLN A 61 -1.91 -0.08 -17.19
CA GLN A 61 -2.72 0.97 -17.84
C GLN A 61 -1.88 1.85 -18.77
N LEU A 62 -0.65 2.18 -18.36
CA LEU A 62 0.28 2.99 -19.16
C LEU A 62 0.89 2.17 -20.31
N GLY A 63 1.22 0.91 -20.08
CA GLY A 63 1.84 0.00 -21.05
C GLY A 63 0.92 -0.39 -22.20
N GLY A 64 -0.42 -0.33 -22.01
CA GLY A 64 -1.40 -0.50 -23.09
C GLY A 64 -1.70 0.77 -23.91
N GLY A 65 -1.14 1.93 -23.53
CA GLY A 65 -1.61 3.25 -23.99
C GLY A 65 -0.57 4.16 -24.64
N TYR A 66 0.65 3.69 -24.93
CA TYR A 66 1.67 4.45 -25.67
C TYR A 66 2.13 3.70 -26.91
N THR A 67 1.19 3.23 -27.72
CA THR A 67 1.45 2.98 -29.15
C THR A 67 0.95 4.20 -29.91
N ARG A 68 1.85 5.16 -30.16
CA ARG A 68 1.79 6.02 -31.33
C ARG A 68 2.95 5.65 -32.22
#